data_AF-A0A928H2S6-F1
#
_entry.id   AF-A0A928H2S6-F1
#
_cell.length_a   1.000
_cell.length_b   1.000
_cell.length_c   1.000
_cell.angle_alpha   90.00
_cell.angle_beta   90.00
_cell.angle_gamma   90.00
#
_symmetry.space_group_name_H-M   'P 1'
#
loop_
_entity.id
_entity.type
_entity.pdbx_description
1 polymer ?
#
loop_
_entity_poly.entity_id
_entity_poly.type
_entity_poly.pdbx_seq_one_letter_code
_entity_poly.pdbx_strand_id
1 'polypeptide(L)'
;MDSWGWMEILREHPEKAAECPCWDEFTAMEWMMILEVQPQFADQCPWEEFDGYCWSSLLRAQPQFADRCNWGTLEGDHWWWLLDKQPQFAEKCAWEKLSGHNWALVLNFMPEAVKHCRWENLSAQDWSELLRMQPESFPHPDCQLPPHAH
;
A
#
# COMPACT_ATOMS: atom_id res chain seq x y z
N MET A 1 0.58 2.81 32.83
CA MET A 1 0.19 2.13 31.60
C MET A 1 0.37 3.16 30.51
N ASP A 2 1.21 2.85 29.54
CA ASP A 2 1.57 3.73 28.43
C ASP A 2 0.56 3.61 27.27
N SER A 3 0.79 4.35 26.20
CA SER A 3 0.01 4.30 24.96
C SER A 3 -0.09 2.86 24.44
N TRP A 4 1.02 2.12 24.38
CA TRP A 4 1.01 0.74 23.87
C TRP A 4 0.07 -0.18 24.66
N GLY A 5 0.10 -0.10 26.00
CA GLY A 5 -0.80 -0.89 26.85
C GLY A 5 -2.28 -0.57 26.60
N TRP A 6 -2.61 0.71 26.40
CA TRP A 6 -3.98 1.11 26.07
C TRP A 6 -4.39 0.74 24.64
N MET A 7 -3.47 0.81 23.68
CA MET A 7 -3.69 0.38 22.30
C MET A 7 -4.16 -1.08 22.25
N GLU A 8 -3.48 -1.99 22.95
CA GLU A 8 -3.88 -3.41 23.00
C GLU A 8 -5.23 -3.59 23.69
N ILE A 9 -5.47 -2.88 24.81
CA ILE A 9 -6.78 -2.91 25.48
C ILE A 9 -7.89 -2.46 24.54
N LEU A 10 -7.71 -1.38 23.78
CA LEU A 10 -8.74 -0.87 22.89
C LEU A 10 -9.00 -1.81 21.70
N ARG A 11 -7.98 -2.52 21.22
CA ARG A 11 -8.13 -3.53 20.17
C ARG A 11 -8.96 -4.72 20.63
N GLU A 12 -8.79 -5.17 21.87
CA GLU A 12 -9.51 -6.32 22.44
C GLU A 12 -10.86 -5.95 23.09
N HIS A 13 -10.92 -4.78 23.70
CA HIS A 13 -12.02 -4.30 24.57
C HIS A 13 -12.43 -2.86 24.22
N PRO A 14 -13.02 -2.61 23.03
CA PRO A 14 -13.40 -1.27 22.58
C PRO A 14 -14.41 -0.58 23.51
N GLU A 15 -15.17 -1.33 24.31
CA GLU A 15 -16.06 -0.79 25.34
C GLU A 15 -15.35 0.03 26.42
N LYS A 16 -14.03 -0.17 26.59
CA LYS A 16 -13.19 0.58 27.54
C LYS A 16 -12.69 1.92 26.99
N ALA A 17 -13.09 2.30 25.78
CA ALA A 17 -12.73 3.58 25.14
C ALA A 17 -12.92 4.80 26.04
N ALA A 18 -14.01 4.83 26.82
CA ALA A 18 -14.31 5.95 27.71
C ALA A 18 -13.35 6.07 28.90
N GLU A 19 -12.59 5.02 29.21
CA GLU A 19 -11.61 4.98 30.30
C GLU A 19 -10.19 5.32 29.83
N CYS A 20 -9.94 5.37 28.51
CA CYS A 20 -8.61 5.62 27.96
C CYS A 20 -8.22 7.10 28.17
N PRO A 21 -7.14 7.38 28.93
CA PRO A 21 -6.72 8.74 29.25
C PRO A 21 -5.75 9.33 28.22
N CYS A 22 -5.34 8.57 27.21
CA CYS A 22 -4.17 8.86 26.37
C CYS A 22 -4.45 8.79 24.87
N TRP A 23 -5.68 9.08 24.43
CA TRP A 23 -6.04 9.15 23.01
C TRP A 23 -5.09 10.05 22.20
N ASP A 24 -4.70 11.19 22.78
CA ASP A 24 -3.80 12.17 22.16
C ASP A 24 -2.31 11.77 22.21
N GLU A 25 -1.98 10.67 22.89
CA GLU A 25 -0.59 10.16 23.00
C GLU A 25 -0.31 9.01 22.02
N PHE A 26 -1.34 8.47 21.36
CA PHE A 26 -1.16 7.41 20.38
C PHE A 26 -0.41 7.93 19.15
N THR A 27 0.66 7.23 18.79
CA THR A 27 1.36 7.42 17.52
C THR A 27 0.50 7.01 16.34
N ALA A 28 0.83 7.48 15.13
CA ALA A 28 0.18 7.03 13.89
C ALA A 28 0.17 5.49 13.73
N MET A 29 1.24 4.81 14.17
CA MET A 29 1.35 3.35 14.15
C MET A 29 0.33 2.70 15.10
N GLU A 30 0.20 3.21 16.34
CA GLU A 30 -0.78 2.68 17.30
C GLU A 30 -2.21 2.96 16.81
N TRP A 31 -2.48 4.14 16.27
CA TRP A 31 -3.77 4.46 15.65
C TRP A 31 -4.12 3.53 14.50
N MET A 32 -3.17 3.26 13.60
CA MET A 32 -3.34 2.28 12.53
C MET A 32 -3.71 0.90 13.10
N MET A 33 -2.98 0.40 14.11
CA MET A 33 -3.27 -0.89 14.75
C MET A 33 -4.64 -0.95 15.43
N ILE A 34 -5.08 0.16 16.04
CA ILE A 34 -6.43 0.28 16.62
C ILE A 34 -7.48 0.20 15.51
N LEU A 35 -7.35 1.02 14.47
CA LEU A 35 -8.34 1.13 13.41
C LEU A 35 -8.43 -0.09 12.50
N GLU A 36 -7.35 -0.86 12.38
CA GLU A 36 -7.36 -2.16 11.69
C GLU A 36 -8.39 -3.11 12.31
N VAL A 37 -8.66 -3.01 13.62
CA VAL A 37 -9.57 -3.90 14.35
C VAL A 37 -10.88 -3.18 14.75
N GLN A 38 -10.79 -1.89 15.10
CA GLN A 38 -11.86 -1.10 15.69
C GLN A 38 -12.13 0.18 14.85
N PRO A 39 -12.70 0.04 13.65
CA PRO A 39 -12.91 1.16 12.73
C PRO A 39 -13.86 2.25 13.27
N GLN A 40 -14.66 1.97 14.30
CA GLN A 40 -15.55 2.93 14.94
C GLN A 40 -14.80 4.10 15.62
N PHE A 41 -13.51 3.99 15.88
CA PHE A 41 -12.70 5.08 16.45
C PHE A 41 -12.15 6.06 15.41
N ALA A 42 -12.49 5.89 14.13
CA ALA A 42 -12.00 6.69 13.01
C ALA A 42 -12.14 8.22 13.18
N ASP A 43 -13.19 8.68 13.86
CA ASP A 43 -13.45 10.11 14.04
C ASP A 43 -12.50 10.79 15.04
N GLN A 44 -11.77 10.00 15.84
CA GLN A 44 -10.79 10.49 16.80
C GLN A 44 -9.35 10.45 16.23
N CYS A 45 -9.14 9.76 15.10
CA CYS A 45 -7.81 9.53 14.57
C CYS A 45 -7.23 10.81 13.91
N PRO A 46 -5.99 11.22 14.24
CA PRO A 46 -5.26 12.29 13.56
C PRO A 46 -4.67 11.77 12.24
N TRP A 47 -5.52 11.68 11.21
CA TRP A 47 -5.19 11.14 9.89
C TRP A 47 -3.98 11.81 9.21
N GLU A 48 -3.73 13.07 9.53
CA GLU A 48 -2.61 13.86 9.03
C GLU A 48 -1.24 13.34 9.44
N GLU A 49 -1.16 12.54 10.52
CA GLU A 49 0.09 11.95 11.00
C GLU A 49 0.46 10.65 10.27
N PHE A 50 -0.47 10.08 9.50
CA PHE A 50 -0.24 8.81 8.81
C PHE A 50 0.71 8.99 7.63
N ASP A 51 1.79 8.21 7.66
CA ASP A 51 2.69 8.04 6.52
C ASP A 51 2.17 6.98 5.53
N GLY A 52 2.92 6.76 4.44
CA GLY A 52 2.53 5.80 3.42
C GLY A 52 2.45 4.35 3.92
N TYR A 53 3.23 3.98 4.94
CA TYR A 53 3.16 2.66 5.55
C TYR A 53 1.85 2.51 6.34
N CYS A 54 1.53 3.47 7.21
CA CYS A 54 0.29 3.46 7.99
C CYS A 54 -0.94 3.43 7.08
N TRP A 55 -0.96 4.25 6.03
CA TRP A 55 -2.05 4.25 5.06
C TRP A 55 -2.18 2.94 4.29
N SER A 56 -1.07 2.41 3.75
CA SER A 56 -1.13 1.17 2.97
C SER A 56 -1.51 -0.03 3.84
N SER A 57 -1.06 -0.11 5.09
CA SER A 57 -1.47 -1.18 6.00
C SER A 57 -2.95 -1.08 6.34
N LEU A 58 -3.39 0.10 6.78
CA LEU A 58 -4.79 0.30 7.17
C LEU A 58 -5.74 0.05 6.00
N LEU A 59 -5.46 0.58 4.81
CA LEU A 59 -6.35 0.39 3.66
C LEU A 59 -6.40 -1.06 3.16
N ARG A 60 -5.34 -1.85 3.37
CA ARG A 60 -5.38 -3.30 3.10
C ARG A 60 -6.39 -4.00 4.00
N ALA A 61 -6.52 -3.58 5.25
CA ALA A 61 -7.47 -4.16 6.21
C ALA A 61 -8.86 -3.52 6.15
N GLN A 62 -8.94 -2.21 5.94
CA GLN A 62 -10.13 -1.36 6.09
C GLN A 62 -10.27 -0.39 4.88
N PRO A 63 -10.63 -0.91 3.69
CA PRO A 63 -10.73 -0.09 2.47
C PRO A 63 -11.77 1.03 2.53
N GLN A 64 -12.71 1.01 3.47
CA GLN A 64 -13.69 2.08 3.67
C GLN A 64 -13.07 3.43 4.07
N PHE A 65 -11.82 3.47 4.51
CA PHE A 65 -11.12 4.72 4.84
C PHE A 65 -10.44 5.38 3.63
N ALA A 66 -10.66 4.87 2.42
CA ALA A 66 -10.10 5.40 1.17
C ALA A 66 -10.33 6.92 0.98
N ASP A 67 -11.50 7.42 1.39
CA ASP A 67 -11.84 8.85 1.26
C ASP A 67 -11.06 9.75 2.23
N ARG A 68 -10.45 9.17 3.28
CA ARG A 68 -9.58 9.89 4.23
C ARG A 68 -8.10 9.80 3.85
N CYS A 69 -7.75 8.88 2.96
CA CYS A 69 -6.37 8.58 2.62
C CYS A 69 -5.69 9.74 1.91
N ASN A 70 -4.53 10.16 2.43
CA ASN A 70 -3.62 11.02 1.71
C ASN A 70 -2.79 10.19 0.71
N TRP A 71 -3.36 9.89 -0.45
CA TRP A 71 -2.73 9.07 -1.50
C TRP A 71 -1.34 9.54 -1.93
N GLY A 72 -1.02 10.83 -1.74
CA GLY A 72 0.29 11.40 -2.08
C GLY A 72 1.46 10.87 -1.25
N THR A 73 1.20 10.31 -0.06
CA THR A 73 2.23 9.74 0.84
C THR A 73 2.63 8.31 0.46
N LEU A 74 1.84 7.62 -0.36
CA LEU A 74 2.17 6.28 -0.82
C LEU A 74 3.29 6.34 -1.87
N GLU A 75 4.28 5.47 -1.70
CA GLU A 75 5.42 5.28 -2.59
C GLU A 75 5.29 3.91 -3.28
N GLY A 76 6.21 3.59 -4.20
CA GLY A 76 6.10 2.37 -5.01
C GLY A 76 5.84 1.09 -4.22
N ASP A 77 6.54 0.91 -3.09
CA ASP A 77 6.37 -0.24 -2.20
C ASP A 77 5.01 -0.27 -1.51
N HIS A 78 4.50 0.89 -1.08
CA HIS A 78 3.18 1.02 -0.48
C HIS A 78 2.07 0.67 -1.49
N TRP A 79 2.24 1.09 -2.74
CA TRP A 79 1.27 0.86 -3.81
C TRP A 79 1.14 -0.60 -4.22
N TRP A 80 2.23 -1.30 -4.55
CA TRP A 80 2.11 -2.71 -4.94
C TRP A 80 1.52 -3.55 -3.80
N TRP A 81 1.94 -3.25 -2.56
CA TRP A 81 1.49 -3.99 -1.39
C TRP A 81 0.00 -3.78 -1.12
N LEU A 82 -0.50 -2.56 -1.31
CA LEU A 82 -1.92 -2.23 -1.25
C LEU A 82 -2.71 -2.92 -2.36
N LEU A 83 -2.26 -2.82 -3.61
CA LEU A 83 -2.96 -3.35 -4.78
C LEU A 83 -3.08 -4.88 -4.77
N ASP A 84 -2.13 -5.59 -4.14
CA ASP A 84 -2.20 -7.05 -3.94
C ASP A 84 -3.47 -7.48 -3.15
N LYS A 85 -3.97 -6.62 -2.26
CA LYS A 85 -5.19 -6.90 -1.47
C LYS A 85 -6.40 -6.10 -1.89
N GLN A 86 -6.19 -4.91 -2.43
CA GLN A 86 -7.25 -3.96 -2.76
C GLN A 86 -7.09 -3.45 -4.20
N PRO A 87 -7.29 -4.33 -5.21
CA PRO A 87 -7.11 -3.98 -6.62
C PRO A 87 -8.03 -2.86 -7.10
N GLN A 88 -9.15 -2.62 -6.44
CA GLN A 88 -10.07 -1.52 -6.75
C GLN A 88 -9.43 -0.12 -6.59
N PHE A 89 -8.31 0.01 -5.87
CA PHE A 89 -7.57 1.26 -5.76
C PHE A 89 -6.61 1.52 -6.93
N ALA A 90 -6.59 0.67 -7.95
CA ALA A 90 -5.84 0.88 -9.19
C ALA A 90 -6.11 2.25 -9.84
N GLU A 91 -7.34 2.78 -9.73
CA GLU A 91 -7.71 4.10 -10.26
C GLU A 91 -7.08 5.28 -9.47
N LYS A 92 -6.66 5.04 -8.22
CA LYS A 92 -5.98 6.03 -7.37
C LYS A 92 -4.46 5.90 -7.44
N CYS A 93 -3.95 4.80 -8.00
CA CYS A 93 -2.53 4.47 -7.98
C CYS A 93 -1.69 5.51 -8.73
N ALA A 94 -0.65 6.00 -8.06
CA ALA A 94 0.42 6.79 -8.67
C ALA A 94 1.39 5.85 -9.40
N TRP A 95 0.96 5.30 -10.54
CA TRP A 95 1.69 4.32 -11.35
C TRP A 95 3.13 4.73 -11.68
N GLU A 96 3.39 6.03 -11.79
CA GLU A 96 4.72 6.61 -12.01
C GLU A 96 5.69 6.45 -10.84
N LYS A 97 5.19 6.18 -9.62
CA LYS A 97 6.03 5.92 -8.44
C LYS A 97 6.48 4.47 -8.33
N LEU A 98 5.91 3.56 -9.12
CA LEU A 98 6.32 2.16 -9.12
C LEU A 98 7.70 2.02 -9.75
N SER A 99 8.64 1.46 -9.01
CA SER A 99 9.90 0.95 -9.57
C SER A 99 9.61 -0.26 -10.46
N GLY A 100 10.58 -0.67 -11.28
CA GLY A 100 10.39 -1.86 -12.10
C GLY A 100 10.19 -3.14 -11.29
N HIS A 101 10.79 -3.24 -10.09
CA HIS A 101 10.51 -4.32 -9.15
C HIS A 101 9.04 -4.30 -8.68
N ASN A 102 8.50 -3.11 -8.38
CA ASN A 102 7.08 -3.00 -8.02
C ASN A 102 6.17 -3.39 -9.19
N TRP A 103 6.52 -3.01 -10.41
CA TRP A 103 5.81 -3.46 -11.61
C TRP A 103 5.86 -4.97 -11.79
N ALA A 104 7.00 -5.61 -11.54
CA ALA A 104 7.13 -7.06 -11.58
C ALA A 104 6.16 -7.76 -10.63
N LEU A 105 6.03 -7.23 -9.41
CA LEU A 105 5.06 -7.73 -8.42
C LEU A 105 3.62 -7.46 -8.85
N VAL A 106 3.28 -6.24 -9.28
CA VAL A 106 1.90 -5.89 -9.67
C VAL A 106 1.44 -6.73 -10.85
N LEU A 107 2.24 -6.84 -11.92
CA LEU A 107 1.84 -7.59 -13.11
C LEU A 107 1.65 -9.08 -12.82
N ASN A 108 2.31 -9.61 -11.78
CA ASN A 108 2.12 -10.99 -11.34
C ASN A 108 0.69 -11.26 -10.82
N PHE A 109 0.08 -10.33 -10.08
CA PHE A 109 -1.26 -10.52 -9.51
C PHE A 109 -2.37 -9.70 -10.19
N MET A 110 -2.00 -8.69 -10.99
CA MET A 110 -2.89 -7.81 -11.75
C MET A 110 -2.32 -7.59 -13.17
N PRO A 111 -2.36 -8.61 -14.05
CA PRO A 111 -1.80 -8.50 -15.40
C PRO A 111 -2.41 -7.36 -16.24
N GLU A 112 -3.67 -7.01 -16.01
CA GLU A 112 -4.37 -5.92 -16.68
C GLU A 112 -3.82 -4.53 -16.38
N ALA A 113 -3.01 -4.38 -15.32
CA ALA A 113 -2.28 -3.15 -15.01
C ALA A 113 -1.24 -2.80 -16.07
N VAL A 114 -0.92 -3.74 -16.97
CA VAL A 114 0.00 -3.57 -18.11
C VAL A 114 -0.29 -2.32 -18.94
N LYS A 115 -1.55 -1.91 -19.05
CA LYS A 115 -1.96 -0.67 -19.76
C LYS A 115 -1.44 0.62 -19.13
N HIS A 116 -1.04 0.57 -17.86
CA HIS A 116 -0.47 1.69 -17.11
C HIS A 116 1.07 1.62 -17.03
N CYS A 117 1.68 0.51 -17.46
CA CYS A 117 3.11 0.27 -17.34
C CYS A 117 3.90 1.11 -18.34
N ARG A 118 4.97 1.76 -17.84
CA ARG A 118 5.97 2.45 -18.64
C ARG A 118 7.17 1.54 -18.81
N TRP A 119 7.13 0.70 -19.84
CA TRP A 119 8.15 -0.32 -20.12
C TRP A 119 9.57 0.25 -20.20
N GLU A 120 9.70 1.49 -20.68
CA GLU A 120 10.96 2.20 -20.79
C GLU A 120 11.64 2.48 -19.42
N ASN A 121 10.89 2.40 -18.32
CA ASN A 121 11.42 2.61 -16.97
C ASN A 121 11.91 1.31 -16.30
N LEU A 122 11.70 0.15 -16.92
CA LEU A 122 12.12 -1.13 -16.38
C LEU A 122 13.62 -1.35 -16.65
N SER A 123 14.37 -1.64 -15.58
CA SER A 123 15.77 -2.04 -15.69
C SER A 123 15.89 -3.47 -16.24
N ALA A 124 17.10 -3.87 -16.64
CA ALA A 124 17.37 -5.26 -17.05
C ALA A 124 17.07 -6.28 -15.94
N GLN A 125 17.24 -5.89 -14.67
CA GLN A 125 16.87 -6.73 -13.53
C GLN A 125 15.35 -6.90 -13.44
N ASP A 126 14.59 -5.81 -13.58
CA ASP A 126 13.13 -5.84 -13.54
C ASP A 126 12.56 -6.72 -14.66
N TRP A 127 13.11 -6.59 -15.87
CA TRP A 127 12.80 -7.48 -16.99
C TRP A 127 13.14 -8.93 -16.70
N SER A 128 14.27 -9.20 -16.07
CA SER A 128 14.66 -10.56 -15.68
C SER A 128 13.70 -11.16 -14.66
N GLU A 129 13.26 -10.36 -13.68
CA GLU A 129 12.26 -10.77 -12.69
C GLU A 129 10.88 -11.01 -13.32
N LEU A 130 10.44 -10.11 -14.20
CA LEU A 130 9.19 -10.24 -14.96
C LEU A 130 9.16 -11.48 -15.84
N LEU A 131 10.18 -11.70 -16.67
CA LEU A 131 10.26 -12.88 -17.54
C LEU A 131 10.35 -14.18 -16.75
N ARG A 132 10.96 -14.15 -15.56
CA ARG A 132 10.99 -15.31 -14.64
C ARG A 132 9.61 -15.61 -14.07
N MET A 133 8.81 -14.59 -13.77
CA MET A 133 7.48 -14.75 -13.16
C MET A 133 6.39 -15.01 -14.20
N GLN A 134 6.52 -14.45 -15.41
CA GLN A 134 5.54 -14.48 -16.49
C GLN A 134 6.20 -14.60 -17.88
N PRO A 135 6.73 -15.79 -18.23
CA PRO A 135 7.48 -15.99 -19.47
C PRO A 135 6.64 -15.89 -20.76
N GLU A 136 5.30 -16.03 -20.68
CA GLU A 136 4.39 -16.08 -21.84
C GLU A 136 3.53 -14.81 -22.03
N SER A 137 3.60 -13.86 -21.10
CA SER A 137 2.63 -12.77 -20.98
C SER A 137 2.99 -11.51 -21.78
N PHE A 138 4.21 -11.45 -22.34
CA PHE A 138 4.74 -10.26 -22.99
C PHE A 138 5.05 -10.54 -24.47
N PRO A 139 4.76 -9.58 -25.39
CA PRO A 139 5.12 -9.76 -26.79
C PRO A 139 6.65 -9.92 -26.91
N HIS A 140 7.04 -10.90 -27.72
CA HIS A 140 8.39 -11.35 -28.07
C HIS A 140 9.52 -10.31 -27.90
N PRO A 141 10.74 -10.73 -27.47
CA PRO A 141 11.90 -9.86 -27.17
C PRO A 141 12.37 -8.89 -28.26
N ASP A 142 11.77 -8.91 -29.45
CA ASP A 142 12.07 -7.99 -30.55
C ASP A 142 11.34 -6.65 -30.47
N CYS A 143 10.44 -6.43 -29.48
CA CYS A 143 9.68 -5.18 -29.43
C CYS A 143 10.29 -4.05 -28.60
N GLN A 144 11.05 -4.26 -27.52
CA GLN A 144 11.48 -3.13 -26.65
C GLN A 144 12.78 -3.36 -25.86
N LEU A 145 13.87 -3.78 -26.51
CA LEU A 145 15.19 -3.48 -25.96
C LEU A 145 15.49 -1.99 -26.21
N PRO A 146 15.83 -1.17 -25.19
CA PRO A 146 16.34 0.17 -25.45
C PRO A 146 17.62 0.05 -26.29
N PRO A 147 17.83 0.90 -27.30
CA PRO A 147 18.84 0.70 -28.35
C PRO A 147 20.32 0.75 -27.91
N HIS A 148 20.63 0.72 -26.60
CA HIS A 148 21.98 0.92 -26.10
C HIS A 148 22.37 0.03 -24.90
N ALA A 149 22.06 -1.26 -24.95
CA ALA A 149 22.73 -2.26 -24.11
C ALA A 149 23.72 -3.07 -24.96
N HIS A 150 24.87 -2.46 -25.25
CA HIS A 150 26.08 -3.13 -25.75
C HIS A 150 27.19 -2.97 -24.72
#